data_AF-A0AAD9LDM6-F1
#
_entry.id   AF-A0AAD9LDM6-F1
#
_cell.length_a   1.000
_cell.length_b   1.000
_cell.length_c   1.000
_cell.angle_alpha   90.00
_cell.angle_beta   90.00
_cell.angle_gamma   90.00
#
_symmetry.space_group_name_H-M   'P 1'
#
loop_
_entity.id
_entity.type
_entity.pdbx_description
1 polymer ?
#
loop_
_entity_poly.entity_id
_entity_poly.type
_entity_poly.pdbx_seq_one_letter_code
_entity_poly.pdbx_strand_id
1 'polypeptide(L)'
;MNSKSKVEGLTYGWDGKDWQRYKWTMRATFREHDLLNITGDKLTRERLRSEESKARFDKNQFMIMQMIGMMIPPQRFQRVDHYEPGTEMWEALCEIYEKRQNTIIRESTILRLSEEFKSYGSGDVQAHVTHMFRLKTALASYGFEMNTVNMKTMLQDSLSDQCEFEQLRGAVKYGRNSGTLIKGTP
;
A
#
# COMPACT_ATOMS: atom_id res chain seq x y z
N MET A 1 -39.74 -12.43 -5.17
CA MET A 1 -39.36 -11.30 -4.30
C MET A 1 -38.04 -10.75 -4.80
N ASN A 2 -38.03 -9.48 -5.20
CA ASN A 2 -36.86 -8.79 -5.73
C ASN A 2 -36.32 -7.89 -4.62
N SER A 3 -35.07 -8.07 -4.20
CA SER A 3 -34.33 -7.03 -3.48
C SER A 3 -32.85 -7.15 -3.79
N LYS A 4 -32.42 -6.28 -4.70
CA LYS A 4 -31.05 -5.90 -5.00
C LYS A 4 -30.16 -5.85 -3.75
N SER A 5 -29.04 -6.56 -3.79
CA SER A 5 -27.77 -6.11 -3.19
C SER A 5 -26.59 -6.62 -4.00
N LYS A 6 -26.67 -6.49 -5.33
CA LYS A 6 -25.47 -6.49 -6.14
C LYS A 6 -24.84 -5.12 -5.89
N VAL A 7 -23.85 -5.06 -5.02
CA VAL A 7 -23.03 -3.85 -4.86
C VAL A 7 -22.22 -3.74 -6.16
N GLU A 8 -22.80 -3.07 -7.15
CA GLU A 8 -22.24 -2.86 -8.47
C GLU A 8 -20.92 -2.09 -8.32
N GLY A 9 -19.79 -2.74 -8.63
CA GLY A 9 -18.46 -2.15 -8.56
C GLY A 9 -17.44 -2.95 -7.75
N LEU A 10 -17.89 -3.89 -6.89
CA LEU A 10 -16.97 -4.77 -6.15
C LEU A 10 -16.43 -5.87 -7.08
N THR A 11 -15.13 -5.80 -7.39
CA THR A 11 -14.42 -6.88 -8.08
C THR A 11 -14.40 -8.12 -7.19
N TYR A 12 -15.29 -9.07 -7.47
CA TYR A 12 -15.41 -10.31 -6.73
C TYR A 12 -14.12 -11.11 -6.79
N GLY A 13 -13.64 -11.60 -5.64
CA GLY A 13 -12.57 -12.59 -5.57
C GLY A 13 -11.15 -12.04 -5.73
N TRP A 14 -10.69 -11.24 -4.76
CA TRP A 14 -9.27 -10.91 -4.67
C TRP A 14 -8.40 -12.18 -4.50
N ASP A 15 -7.53 -12.44 -5.46
CA ASP A 15 -6.70 -13.64 -5.51
C ASP A 15 -5.50 -13.61 -4.54
N GLY A 16 -5.41 -12.59 -3.69
CA GLY A 16 -4.33 -12.38 -2.74
C GLY A 16 -3.12 -11.65 -3.33
N LYS A 17 -3.10 -11.37 -4.64
CA LYS A 17 -2.04 -10.62 -5.30
C LYS A 17 -2.39 -9.13 -5.32
N ASP A 18 -1.39 -8.28 -5.14
CA ASP A 18 -1.55 -6.82 -5.12
C ASP A 18 -2.50 -6.32 -4.01
N TRP A 19 -2.05 -6.49 -2.76
CA TRP A 19 -2.75 -5.97 -1.58
C TRP A 19 -3.03 -4.45 -1.66
N GLN A 20 -2.12 -3.67 -2.26
CA GLN A 20 -2.28 -2.22 -2.34
C GLN A 20 -3.50 -1.83 -3.18
N ARG A 21 -3.68 -2.49 -4.33
CA ARG A 21 -4.88 -2.30 -5.15
C ARG A 21 -6.15 -2.74 -4.42
N TYR A 22 -6.13 -3.89 -3.74
CA TYR A 22 -7.26 -4.34 -2.94
C TYR A 22 -7.63 -3.34 -1.84
N LYS A 23 -6.64 -2.90 -1.05
CA LYS A 23 -6.83 -1.93 0.04
C LYS A 23 -7.40 -0.62 -0.49
N TRP A 24 -6.91 -0.14 -1.64
CA TRP A 24 -7.42 1.06 -2.28
C TRP A 24 -8.90 0.91 -2.67
N THR A 25 -9.27 -0.19 -3.34
CA THR A 25 -10.66 -0.46 -3.74
C THR A 25 -11.59 -0.50 -2.52
N MET A 26 -11.21 -1.24 -1.47
CA MET A 26 -12.01 -1.32 -0.23
C MET A 26 -12.17 0.06 0.42
N ARG A 27 -11.12 0.88 0.48
CA ARG A 27 -11.22 2.24 1.03
C ARG A 27 -12.10 3.16 0.17
N ALA A 28 -12.14 2.97 -1.15
CA ALA A 28 -13.05 3.70 -2.02
C ALA A 28 -14.51 3.31 -1.73
N THR A 29 -14.82 2.01 -1.64
CA THR A 29 -16.16 1.53 -1.26
C THR A 29 -16.56 2.00 0.14
N PHE A 30 -15.66 1.96 1.11
CA PHE A 30 -15.94 2.51 2.45
C PHE A 30 -16.26 4.01 2.40
N ARG A 31 -15.67 4.77 1.47
CA ARG A 31 -16.01 6.19 1.28
C ARG A 31 -17.40 6.35 0.70
N GLU A 32 -17.76 5.58 -0.32
CA GLU A 32 -19.09 5.63 -0.96
C GLU A 32 -20.22 5.32 0.03
N HIS A 33 -19.92 4.51 1.05
CA HIS A 33 -20.87 4.07 2.06
C HIS A 33 -20.74 4.82 3.41
N ASP A 34 -19.99 5.92 3.48
CA ASP A 34 -19.76 6.71 4.71
C ASP A 34 -19.18 5.90 5.90
N LEU A 35 -18.36 4.88 5.62
CA LEU A 35 -17.74 4.00 6.61
C LEU A 35 -16.32 4.40 7.03
N LEU A 36 -15.68 5.32 6.31
CA LEU A 36 -14.28 5.70 6.57
C LEU A 36 -14.05 6.29 7.98
N ASN A 37 -15.09 6.83 8.61
CA ASN A 37 -15.01 7.40 9.94
C ASN A 37 -14.90 6.35 11.05
N ILE A 38 -15.33 5.11 10.82
CA ILE A 38 -15.23 4.01 11.79
C ILE A 38 -14.00 3.14 11.54
N THR A 39 -13.53 2.99 10.30
CA THR A 39 -12.37 2.14 9.93
C THR A 39 -11.00 2.79 10.19
N GLY A 40 -10.94 3.86 11.00
CA GLY A 40 -9.74 4.68 11.16
C GLY A 40 -9.60 5.27 12.56
N ASP A 41 -10.01 4.52 13.59
CA ASP A 41 -9.91 4.86 15.02
C ASP A 41 -10.61 6.14 15.48
N LYS A 42 -11.42 6.78 14.64
CA LYS A 42 -12.04 8.08 14.96
C LYS A 42 -13.31 7.96 15.81
N LEU A 43 -14.05 6.86 15.72
CA LEU A 43 -15.35 6.72 16.35
C LEU A 43 -15.47 5.32 16.98
N THR A 44 -15.68 5.27 18.30
CA THR A 44 -15.95 4.02 19.03
C THR A 44 -17.39 4.04 19.57
N ARG A 45 -17.96 2.85 19.79
CA ARG A 45 -19.36 2.70 20.22
C ARG A 45 -19.64 3.41 21.54
N GLU A 46 -18.68 3.41 22.47
CA GLU A 46 -18.81 4.00 23.82
C GLU A 46 -18.88 5.53 23.79
N ARG A 47 -18.37 6.16 22.71
CA ARG A 47 -18.41 7.63 22.54
C ARG A 47 -19.76 8.13 22.04
N LEU A 48 -20.67 7.22 21.67
CA LEU A 48 -21.98 7.54 21.12
C LEU A 48 -23.02 7.74 22.23
N ARG A 49 -23.73 8.87 22.19
CA ARG A 49 -24.67 9.28 23.25
C ARG A 49 -26.11 8.80 23.05
N SER A 50 -26.52 8.51 21.81
CA SER A 50 -27.88 8.05 21.51
C SER A 50 -27.89 6.59 21.06
N GLU A 51 -28.96 5.88 21.41
CA GLU A 51 -29.19 4.49 20.96
C GLU A 51 -29.32 4.40 19.43
N GLU A 52 -29.89 5.43 18.78
CA GLU A 52 -29.93 5.51 17.31
C GLU A 52 -28.51 5.54 16.71
N SER A 53 -27.59 6.31 17.31
CA SER A 53 -26.21 6.37 16.83
C SER A 53 -25.49 5.04 17.03
N LYS A 54 -25.72 4.36 18.17
CA LYS A 54 -25.16 3.03 18.44
C LYS A 54 -25.68 1.98 17.47
N ALA A 55 -26.99 1.97 17.20
CA ALA A 55 -27.59 1.07 16.22
C ALA A 55 -27.04 1.31 14.80
N ARG A 56 -26.83 2.58 14.42
CA ARG A 56 -26.17 2.92 13.16
C ARG A 56 -24.72 2.44 13.12
N PHE A 57 -23.99 2.57 14.22
CA PHE A 57 -22.62 2.07 14.34
C PHE A 57 -22.56 0.54 14.19
N ASP A 58 -23.42 -0.19 14.89
CA ASP A 58 -23.49 -1.67 14.82
C ASP A 58 -23.85 -2.13 13.40
N LYS A 59 -24.78 -1.44 12.74
CA LYS A 59 -25.10 -1.69 11.32
C LYS A 59 -23.90 -1.46 10.40
N ASN A 60 -23.11 -0.41 10.66
CA ASN A 60 -21.92 -0.11 9.86
C ASN A 60 -20.81 -1.16 10.08
N GLN A 61 -20.63 -1.66 11.31
CA GLN A 61 -19.73 -2.78 11.61
C GLN A 61 -20.10 -4.03 10.79
N PHE A 62 -21.38 -4.39 10.80
CA PHE A 62 -21.89 -5.51 10.02
C PHE A 62 -21.69 -5.32 8.51
N MET A 63 -21.89 -4.10 8.00
CA MET A 63 -21.68 -3.80 6.59
C MET A 63 -20.22 -3.97 6.16
N ILE A 64 -19.26 -3.59 7.00
CA ILE A 64 -17.83 -3.84 6.75
C ILE A 64 -17.53 -5.34 6.70
N MET A 65 -18.03 -6.12 7.67
CA MET A 65 -17.86 -7.59 7.68
C MET A 65 -18.39 -8.22 6.39
N GLN A 66 -19.58 -7.81 5.94
CA GLN A 66 -20.15 -8.32 4.69
C GLN A 66 -19.30 -7.96 3.48
N MET A 67 -18.85 -6.69 3.37
CA MET A 67 -17.98 -6.27 2.27
C MET A 67 -16.69 -7.09 2.22
N ILE A 68 -16.05 -7.31 3.39
CA ILE A 68 -14.86 -8.15 3.49
C ILE A 68 -15.17 -9.59 3.06
N GLY A 69 -16.20 -10.21 3.63
CA GLY A 69 -16.57 -11.60 3.35
C GLY A 69 -16.94 -11.87 1.90
N MET A 70 -17.48 -10.87 1.18
CA MET A 70 -17.79 -10.98 -0.25
C MET A 70 -16.57 -10.78 -1.16
N MET A 71 -15.56 -10.04 -0.71
CA MET A 71 -14.43 -9.60 -1.53
C MET A 71 -13.22 -10.54 -1.45
N ILE A 72 -13.10 -11.34 -0.39
CA ILE A 72 -11.98 -12.26 -0.20
C ILE A 72 -12.40 -13.73 -0.30
N PRO A 73 -11.57 -14.61 -0.90
CA PRO A 73 -11.86 -16.04 -0.96
C PRO A 73 -11.98 -16.71 0.43
N PRO A 74 -12.77 -17.79 0.57
CA PRO A 74 -13.04 -18.44 1.85
C PRO A 74 -11.80 -18.82 2.66
N GLN A 75 -10.75 -19.33 2.01
CA GLN A 75 -9.51 -19.76 2.67
C GLN A 75 -8.77 -18.59 3.33
N ARG A 76 -8.97 -17.36 2.83
CA ARG A 76 -8.39 -16.14 3.39
C ARG A 76 -9.30 -15.53 4.44
N PHE A 77 -10.61 -15.61 4.22
CA PHE A 77 -11.61 -15.18 5.18
C PHE A 77 -11.47 -15.92 6.52
N GLN A 78 -11.20 -17.23 6.50
CA GLN A 78 -10.92 -18.06 7.68
C GLN A 78 -9.78 -17.55 8.59
N ARG A 79 -8.96 -16.60 8.13
CA ARG A 79 -7.88 -16.02 8.94
C ARG A 79 -8.35 -14.83 9.79
N VAL A 80 -9.53 -14.29 9.50
CA VAL A 80 -10.07 -13.08 10.14
C VAL A 80 -11.55 -13.24 10.55
N ASP A 81 -12.12 -14.43 10.37
CA ASP A 81 -13.54 -14.71 10.65
C ASP A 81 -13.91 -14.69 12.15
N HIS A 82 -12.92 -14.78 13.03
CA HIS A 82 -13.07 -14.70 14.48
C HIS A 82 -13.11 -13.27 15.04
N TYR A 83 -12.93 -12.23 14.20
CA TYR A 83 -13.09 -10.84 14.62
C TYR A 83 -14.55 -10.41 14.51
N GLU A 84 -15.11 -9.90 15.61
CA GLU A 84 -16.55 -9.60 15.74
C GLU A 84 -16.91 -8.16 15.31
N PRO A 85 -16.08 -7.13 15.53
CA PRO A 85 -16.25 -5.85 14.84
C PRO A 85 -15.65 -5.91 13.42
N GLY A 86 -16.42 -5.46 12.42
CA GLY A 86 -15.91 -5.31 11.05
C GLY A 86 -14.67 -4.41 10.96
N THR A 87 -14.53 -3.43 11.85
CA THR A 87 -13.32 -2.61 11.94
C THR A 87 -12.09 -3.39 12.42
N GLU A 88 -12.25 -4.27 13.42
CA GLU A 88 -11.16 -5.15 13.87
C GLU A 88 -10.80 -6.18 12.79
N MET A 89 -11.80 -6.74 12.09
CA MET A 89 -11.57 -7.62 10.94
C MET A 89 -10.78 -6.90 9.82
N TRP A 90 -11.11 -5.64 9.54
CA TRP A 90 -10.40 -4.80 8.57
C TRP A 90 -8.95 -4.50 9.01
N GLU A 91 -8.74 -4.18 10.28
CA GLU A 91 -7.41 -3.95 10.86
C GLU A 91 -6.56 -5.21 10.81
N ALA A 92 -7.10 -6.36 11.17
CA ALA A 92 -6.42 -7.64 11.09
C ALA A 92 -6.02 -7.98 9.63
N LEU A 93 -6.88 -7.69 8.65
CA LEU A 93 -6.51 -7.84 7.24
C LEU A 93 -5.37 -6.90 6.83
N CYS A 94 -5.44 -5.64 7.24
CA CYS A 94 -4.34 -4.69 7.03
C CYS A 94 -3.05 -5.25 7.64
N GLU A 95 -3.08 -5.71 8.87
CA GLU A 95 -1.91 -6.28 9.53
C GLU A 95 -1.37 -7.53 8.84
N ILE A 96 -2.24 -8.46 8.43
CA ILE A 96 -1.89 -9.71 7.77
C ILE A 96 -1.22 -9.49 6.40
N TYR A 97 -1.69 -8.51 5.64
CA TYR A 97 -1.27 -8.32 4.24
C TYR A 97 -0.32 -7.16 4.03
N GLU A 98 -0.32 -6.18 4.92
CA GLU A 98 0.80 -5.24 5.07
C GLU A 98 1.97 -5.92 5.78
N LYS A 99 1.71 -7.06 6.43
CA LYS A 99 2.65 -8.12 6.81
C LYS A 99 3.97 -7.60 7.37
N ARG A 100 3.84 -6.64 8.28
CA ARG A 100 4.90 -6.16 9.18
C ARG A 100 5.22 -7.17 10.28
N GLN A 101 4.38 -8.18 10.53
CA GLN A 101 4.54 -9.12 11.66
C GLN A 101 5.29 -10.43 11.37
N ASN A 102 5.31 -10.97 10.14
CA ASN A 102 6.16 -12.13 9.87
C ASN A 102 7.58 -11.64 9.59
N THR A 103 8.38 -11.55 10.64
CA THR A 103 9.76 -11.05 10.62
C THR A 103 10.59 -11.72 9.52
N ILE A 104 10.47 -13.05 9.35
CA ILE A 104 11.23 -13.81 8.35
C ILE A 104 10.85 -13.39 6.92
N ILE A 105 9.55 -13.32 6.61
CA ILE A 105 9.09 -12.91 5.27
C ILE A 105 9.42 -11.45 5.00
N ARG A 106 9.28 -10.59 6.01
CA ARG A 106 9.61 -9.15 5.93
C ARG A 106 11.09 -8.95 5.63
N GLU A 107 11.97 -9.56 6.41
CA GLU A 107 13.42 -9.49 6.23
C GLU A 107 13.84 -10.07 4.88
N SER A 108 13.32 -11.25 4.50
CA SER A 108 13.56 -11.84 3.19
C SER A 108 13.14 -10.92 2.04
N THR A 109 11.99 -10.25 2.17
CA THR A 109 11.49 -9.33 1.15
C THR A 109 12.33 -8.05 1.07
N ILE A 110 12.73 -7.50 2.22
CA ILE A 110 13.64 -6.34 2.28
C ILE A 110 14.97 -6.68 1.61
N LEU A 111 15.55 -7.85 1.90
CA LEU A 111 16.79 -8.30 1.29
C LEU A 111 16.65 -8.43 -0.23
N ARG A 112 15.60 -9.11 -0.70
CA ARG A 112 15.33 -9.26 -2.15
C ARG A 112 15.17 -7.91 -2.85
N LEU A 113 14.38 -7.00 -2.29
CA LEU A 113 14.17 -5.67 -2.86
C LEU A 113 15.43 -4.80 -2.82
N SER A 114 16.25 -4.93 -1.77
CA SER A 114 17.53 -4.24 -1.65
C SER A 114 18.54 -4.71 -2.68
N GLU A 115 18.56 -6.01 -2.96
CA GLU A 115 19.42 -6.59 -3.99
C GLU A 115 18.97 -6.17 -5.39
N GLU A 116 17.66 -6.20 -5.64
CA GLU A 116 17.08 -5.68 -6.89
C GLU A 116 17.41 -4.20 -7.07
N PHE A 117 17.35 -3.41 -6.00
CA PHE A 117 17.71 -1.99 -6.04
C PHE A 117 19.17 -1.79 -6.48
N LYS A 118 20.11 -2.58 -5.98
CA LYS A 118 21.54 -2.46 -6.33
C LYS A 118 21.85 -2.96 -7.73
N SER A 119 21.13 -3.97 -8.22
CA SER A 119 21.47 -4.71 -9.44
C SER A 119 20.62 -4.37 -10.65
N TYR A 120 19.58 -3.53 -10.50
CA TYR A 120 18.69 -3.20 -11.60
C TYR A 120 19.39 -2.36 -12.67
N GLY A 121 19.72 -3.00 -13.78
CA GLY A 121 20.16 -2.34 -15.00
C GLY A 121 18.96 -1.98 -15.88
N SER A 122 18.93 -0.73 -16.37
CA SER A 122 18.05 -0.29 -17.45
C SER A 122 18.89 0.42 -18.50
N GLY A 123 18.54 0.25 -19.77
CA GLY A 123 19.11 1.04 -20.87
C GLY A 123 18.47 2.42 -21.01
N ASP A 124 17.36 2.68 -20.32
CA ASP A 124 16.66 3.96 -20.33
C ASP A 124 16.70 4.60 -18.93
N VAL A 125 17.13 5.86 -18.87
CA VAL A 125 17.30 6.64 -17.63
C VAL A 125 15.95 6.83 -16.93
N GLN A 126 14.87 7.08 -17.69
CA GLN A 126 13.57 7.37 -17.09
C GLN A 126 12.92 6.12 -16.50
N ALA A 127 13.02 4.98 -17.18
CA ALA A 127 12.63 3.67 -16.68
C ALA A 127 13.46 3.31 -15.44
N HIS A 128 14.76 3.61 -15.44
CA HIS A 128 15.63 3.41 -14.28
C HIS A 128 15.14 4.17 -13.06
N VAL A 129 14.95 5.48 -13.19
CA VAL A 129 14.50 6.35 -12.09
C VAL A 129 13.11 5.93 -11.61
N THR A 130 12.19 5.62 -12.53
CA THR A 130 10.83 5.17 -12.19
C THR A 130 10.87 3.86 -11.39
N HIS A 131 11.69 2.89 -11.81
CA HIS A 131 11.84 1.62 -11.09
C HIS A 131 12.43 1.82 -9.70
N MET A 132 13.46 2.67 -9.57
CA MET A 132 14.08 2.99 -8.28
C MET A 132 13.10 3.65 -7.31
N PHE A 133 12.26 4.57 -7.78
CA PHE A 133 11.20 5.15 -6.94
C PHE A 133 10.18 4.12 -6.48
N ARG A 134 9.82 3.16 -7.35
CA ARG A 134 8.92 2.06 -6.99
C ARG A 134 9.54 1.17 -5.93
N LEU A 135 10.81 0.78 -6.07
CA LEU A 135 11.53 -0.05 -5.10
C LEU A 135 11.69 0.67 -3.75
N LYS A 136 12.04 1.96 -3.75
CA LYS A 136 12.09 2.79 -2.54
C LYS A 136 10.75 2.80 -1.81
N THR A 137 9.66 3.02 -2.54
CA THR A 137 8.30 3.05 -1.97
C THR A 137 7.92 1.68 -1.41
N ALA A 138 8.26 0.59 -2.11
CA ALA A 138 8.05 -0.76 -1.63
C ALA A 138 8.83 -1.03 -0.34
N LEU A 139 10.12 -0.71 -0.28
CA LEU A 139 10.95 -0.87 0.92
C LEU A 139 10.40 -0.10 2.13
N ALA A 140 10.00 1.16 1.93
CA ALA A 140 9.36 1.97 2.97
C ALA A 140 8.06 1.34 3.48
N SER A 141 7.28 0.70 2.60
CA SER A 141 6.06 -0.01 3.01
C SER A 141 6.32 -1.18 3.96
N TYR A 142 7.50 -1.81 3.87
CA TYR A 142 7.98 -2.87 4.78
C TYR A 142 8.68 -2.33 6.05
N GLY A 143 8.73 -1.01 6.25
CA GLY A 143 9.39 -0.39 7.40
C GLY A 143 10.91 -0.24 7.26
N PHE A 144 11.46 -0.47 6.06
CA PHE A 144 12.86 -0.21 5.77
C PHE A 144 13.05 1.25 5.36
N GLU A 145 13.51 2.08 6.30
CA GLU A 145 13.86 3.47 5.99
C GLU A 145 15.24 3.54 5.32
N MET A 146 15.23 3.71 4.00
CA MET A 146 16.43 4.11 3.26
C MET A 146 16.80 5.53 3.63
N ASN A 147 17.81 5.69 4.49
CA ASN A 147 18.43 6.98 4.69
C ASN A 147 19.09 7.49 3.38
N THR A 148 19.31 8.80 3.31
CA THR A 148 19.84 9.48 2.11
C THR A 148 21.19 8.91 1.65
N VAL A 149 22.03 8.47 2.58
CA VAL A 149 23.36 7.92 2.28
C VAL A 149 23.24 6.54 1.64
N ASN A 150 22.47 5.63 2.24
CA ASN A 150 22.21 4.29 1.71
C ASN A 150 21.52 4.37 0.35
N MET A 151 20.55 5.27 0.20
CA MET A 151 19.86 5.50 -1.08
C MET A 151 20.84 5.93 -2.17
N LYS A 152 21.74 6.87 -1.87
CA LYS A 152 22.75 7.36 -2.82
C LYS A 152 23.74 6.28 -3.21
N THR A 153 24.22 5.48 -2.26
CA THR A 153 25.14 4.37 -2.53
C THR A 153 24.48 3.31 -3.41
N MET A 154 23.29 2.83 -3.04
CA MET A 154 22.60 1.79 -3.79
C MET A 154 22.15 2.29 -5.18
N LEU A 155 21.79 3.58 -5.30
CA LEU A 155 21.53 4.20 -6.60
C LEU A 155 22.79 4.25 -7.46
N GLN A 156 23.95 4.55 -6.86
CA GLN A 156 25.20 4.61 -7.60
C GLN A 156 25.61 3.23 -8.11
N ASP A 157 25.40 2.18 -7.30
CA ASP A 157 25.71 0.79 -7.65
C ASP A 157 24.85 0.28 -8.82
N SER A 158 23.63 0.81 -8.97
CA SER A 158 22.68 0.37 -10.01
C SER A 158 22.85 1.06 -11.36
N LEU A 159 23.64 2.14 -11.46
CA LEU A 159 23.76 2.92 -12.69
C LEU A 159 24.52 2.14 -13.77
N SER A 160 23.92 2.07 -14.96
CA SER A 160 24.60 1.62 -16.18
C SER A 160 25.82 2.51 -16.49
N ASP A 161 26.88 1.91 -17.05
CA ASP A 161 28.09 2.60 -17.53
C ASP A 161 27.92 3.30 -18.89
N GLN A 162 26.69 3.32 -19.42
CA GLN A 162 26.35 4.05 -20.63
C GLN A 162 26.39 5.57 -20.43
N CYS A 163 26.74 6.31 -21.48
CA CYS A 163 26.89 7.77 -21.44
C CYS A 163 25.60 8.50 -21.03
N GLU A 164 24.43 7.95 -21.36
CA GLU A 164 23.13 8.50 -21.01
C GLU A 164 22.95 8.66 -19.49
N PHE A 165 23.64 7.83 -18.70
CA PHE A 165 23.59 7.85 -17.24
C PHE A 165 24.61 8.81 -16.61
N GLU A 166 25.50 9.47 -17.36
CA GLU A 166 26.54 10.35 -16.82
C GLU A 166 25.97 11.53 -16.02
N GLN A 167 24.90 12.14 -16.52
CA GLN A 167 24.25 13.26 -15.83
C GLN A 167 23.64 12.81 -14.50
N LEU A 168 22.94 11.66 -14.50
CA LEU A 168 22.36 11.07 -13.30
C LEU A 168 23.46 10.66 -12.31
N ARG A 169 24.55 10.05 -12.80
CA ARG A 169 25.74 9.69 -12.02
C ARG A 169 26.37 10.90 -11.34
N GLY A 170 26.49 12.01 -12.07
CA GLY A 170 26.95 13.29 -11.52
C GLY A 170 26.01 13.85 -10.45
N ALA A 171 24.70 13.81 -10.70
CA ALA A 171 23.68 14.28 -9.75
C ALA A 171 23.70 13.48 -8.44
N VAL A 172 23.78 12.14 -8.54
CA VAL A 172 23.89 11.23 -7.41
C VAL A 172 25.18 11.50 -6.63
N LYS A 173 26.35 11.55 -7.31
CA LYS A 173 27.67 11.74 -6.66
C LYS A 173 27.83 13.09 -5.97
N TYR A 174 27.37 14.18 -6.59
CA TYR A 174 27.69 15.54 -6.12
C TYR A 174 26.49 16.29 -5.53
N GLY A 175 25.28 15.70 -5.52
CA GLY A 175 24.12 16.30 -4.88
C GLY A 175 23.75 17.65 -5.49
N ARG A 176 23.63 17.71 -6.83
CA ARG A 176 23.32 18.98 -7.50
C ARG A 176 21.86 19.33 -7.25
N ASN A 177 21.62 20.44 -6.55
CA ASN A 177 20.30 21.08 -6.47
C ASN A 177 19.74 21.22 -7.90
N SER A 178 18.52 20.74 -8.08
CA SER A 178 17.68 20.84 -9.28
C SER A 178 17.24 22.30 -9.52
N GLY A 179 18.20 23.19 -9.72
CA GLY A 179 17.96 24.61 -10.01
C GLY A 179 18.07 24.99 -11.48
N THR A 180 18.37 24.06 -12.40
CA THR A 180 18.74 24.47 -13.77
C THR A 180 18.50 23.42 -14.85
N LEU A 181 17.34 22.76 -14.84
CA LEU A 181 16.90 21.93 -15.99
C LEU A 181 15.66 22.49 -16.71
N ILE A 182 15.17 23.68 -16.34
CA ILE A 182 14.11 24.38 -17.08
C ILE A 182 14.49 25.85 -17.30
N LYS A 183 15.56 26.09 -18.07
CA LYS A 183 15.75 27.25 -18.94
C LYS A 183 16.66 26.72 -20.06
N GLY A 184 16.16 26.30 -21.21
CA GLY A 184 15.37 27.10 -22.12
C GLY A 184 16.34 27.98 -22.90
N THR A 185 16.80 27.50 -24.05
CA THR A 185 17.55 28.28 -25.04
C THR A 185 17.38 27.64 -26.41
N PRO A 186 17.34 28.45 -27.48
CA PRO A 186 16.56 29.66 -27.73
C PRO A 186 15.28 29.35 -28.53
#